data_AF-A0A7S0P1E3-F1
#
_entry.id   AF-A0A7S0P1E3-F1
#
_cell.length_a   1.000
_cell.length_b   1.000
_cell.length_c   1.000
_cell.angle_alpha   90.00
_cell.angle_beta   90.00
_cell.angle_gamma   90.00
#
_symmetry.space_group_name_H-M   'P 1'
#
loop_
_entity.id
_entity.type
_entity.pdbx_description
1 polymer ?
#
loop_
_entity_poly.entity_id
_entity_poly.type
_entity_poly.pdbx_seq_one_letter_code
_entity_poly.pdbx_strand_id
1 'polypeptide(L)'
;GVSERGGSLTFKGTPTAAMLAMFLLLIAPARSFSWRLAAAHPMWQPPPPLRSATRSRMAVEAPAGVSERTTSAEIIPREVLFGNPEYASPAISPDGLLLAYLRPMDGVLNVHVRTVGSDDDRVVTTDSYRGIRQYFWAQDSTTLL
;
A
#
# COMPACT_ATOMS: atom_id res chain seq x y z
N GLY A 1 21.79 -36.89 68.54
CA GLY A 1 20.35 -36.86 68.26
C GLY A 1 20.16 -37.43 66.88
N VAL A 2 19.36 -38.47 66.66
CA VAL A 2 17.88 -38.49 66.81
C VAL A 2 17.29 -37.28 66.10
N SER A 3 16.38 -37.37 65.13
CA SER A 3 15.82 -38.46 64.33
C SER A 3 14.92 -37.71 63.32
N GLU A 4 14.99 -38.09 62.06
CA GLU A 4 14.06 -37.67 61.01
C GLU A 4 12.62 -38.02 61.38
N ARG A 5 11.70 -37.04 61.34
CA ARG A 5 10.28 -37.26 61.09
C ARG A 5 9.63 -36.02 60.51
N GLY A 6 8.95 -36.20 59.38
CA GLY A 6 7.62 -35.63 59.21
C GLY A 6 7.39 -34.81 57.94
N GLY A 7 6.57 -35.34 57.04
CA GLY A 7 5.49 -34.55 56.46
C GLY A 7 5.56 -34.28 54.97
N SER A 8 5.17 -35.29 54.18
CA SER A 8 4.63 -35.12 52.83
C SER A 8 3.45 -34.14 52.83
N LEU A 9 3.50 -33.11 51.98
CA LEU A 9 2.33 -32.35 51.54
C LEU A 9 2.35 -32.25 50.02
N THR A 10 1.95 -33.34 49.38
CA THR A 10 1.41 -33.32 48.02
C THR A 10 0.06 -32.61 48.04
N PHE A 11 -0.04 -31.40 47.49
CA PHE A 11 -1.33 -30.82 47.09
C PHE A 11 -1.51 -30.97 45.58
N LYS A 12 -2.04 -32.13 45.19
CA LYS A 12 -2.75 -32.30 43.92
C LYS A 12 -4.13 -31.66 44.08
N GLY A 13 -4.50 -30.77 43.17
CA GLY A 13 -5.83 -30.18 43.18
C GLY A 13 -6.12 -29.32 41.95
N THR A 14 -6.33 -29.95 40.81
CA THR A 14 -7.29 -29.45 39.81
C THR A 14 -8.65 -30.09 40.10
N PRO A 15 -9.72 -29.29 40.14
CA PRO A 15 -10.93 -29.68 39.43
C PRO A 15 -11.47 -28.53 38.56
N THR A 16 -11.56 -28.69 37.24
CA THR A 16 -12.64 -29.31 36.45
C THR A 16 -13.74 -28.33 36.06
N ALA A 17 -13.98 -28.32 34.76
CA ALA A 17 -14.98 -27.61 33.99
C ALA A 17 -16.45 -27.85 34.39
N ALA A 18 -17.26 -26.91 33.88
CA ALA A 18 -18.61 -27.09 33.31
C ALA A 18 -19.83 -27.09 34.25
N MET A 19 -20.73 -26.12 34.01
CA MET A 19 -22.14 -26.32 33.57
C MET A 19 -22.87 -24.95 33.60
N LEU A 20 -23.32 -24.35 32.48
CA LEU A 20 -24.47 -24.64 31.59
C LEU A 20 -25.83 -24.09 32.08
N ALA A 21 -26.39 -23.13 31.33
CA ALA A 21 -27.82 -22.99 30.98
C ALA A 21 -27.94 -21.81 29.98
N MET A 22 -28.02 -22.03 28.67
CA MET A 22 -29.22 -22.39 27.89
C MET A 22 -30.28 -21.27 27.83
N PHE A 23 -30.30 -20.54 26.72
CA PHE A 23 -31.52 -19.89 26.23
C PHE A 23 -31.64 -20.18 24.73
N LEU A 24 -32.36 -21.25 24.42
CA LEU A 24 -33.01 -21.45 23.13
C LEU A 24 -34.22 -20.52 23.08
N LEU A 25 -34.33 -19.69 22.04
CA LEU A 25 -35.63 -19.32 21.51
C LEU A 25 -35.58 -19.36 19.98
N LEU A 26 -36.09 -20.47 19.46
CA LEU A 26 -36.41 -20.69 18.06
C LEU A 26 -37.81 -20.12 17.80
N ILE A 27 -37.93 -19.12 16.94
CA ILE A 27 -39.19 -18.82 16.22
C ILE A 27 -38.83 -18.53 14.76
N ALA A 28 -39.08 -19.52 13.91
CA ALA A 28 -39.43 -19.35 12.50
C ALA A 28 -40.85 -19.91 12.36
N PRO A 29 -41.74 -19.38 11.49
CA PRO A 29 -41.48 -19.40 10.06
C PRO A 29 -42.06 -18.22 9.23
N ALA A 30 -41.63 -18.22 7.96
CA ALA A 30 -42.39 -17.74 6.79
C ALA A 30 -42.73 -16.24 6.73
N ARG A 31 -41.77 -15.43 6.27
CA ARG A 31 -42.11 -14.37 5.31
C ARG A 31 -41.71 -14.84 3.94
N SER A 32 -42.71 -15.31 3.19
CA SER A 32 -42.66 -15.51 1.76
C SER A 32 -42.30 -14.19 1.10
N PHE A 33 -41.01 -13.93 0.95
CA PHE A 33 -40.51 -12.84 0.12
C PHE A 33 -40.33 -13.41 -1.29
N SER A 34 -41.42 -13.41 -2.04
CA SER A 34 -41.44 -13.74 -3.46
C SER A 34 -40.69 -12.64 -4.22
N TRP A 35 -39.36 -12.73 -4.26
CA TRP A 35 -38.56 -11.98 -5.22
C TRP A 35 -38.63 -12.73 -6.56
N ARG A 36 -39.67 -12.44 -7.33
CA ARG A 36 -39.68 -12.71 -8.76
C ARG A 36 -40.28 -11.49 -9.44
N LEU A 37 -39.42 -10.54 -9.79
CA LEU A 37 -39.55 -9.74 -11.00
C LEU A 37 -38.16 -9.25 -11.41
N ALA A 38 -37.72 -9.77 -12.56
CA ALA A 38 -36.71 -9.25 -13.49
C ALA A 38 -35.49 -8.53 -12.90
N ALA A 39 -34.35 -9.19 -13.01
CA ALA A 39 -33.06 -8.55 -13.17
C ALA A 39 -33.08 -7.64 -14.41
N ALA A 40 -33.58 -6.42 -14.27
CA ALA A 40 -33.24 -5.32 -15.17
C ALA A 40 -31.91 -4.74 -14.67
N HIS A 41 -30.83 -5.49 -14.88
CA HIS A 41 -29.52 -4.86 -14.88
C HIS A 41 -29.59 -3.78 -15.96
N PRO A 42 -29.17 -2.52 -15.72
CA PRO A 42 -28.89 -1.62 -16.82
C PRO A 42 -27.77 -2.27 -17.63
N MET A 43 -28.18 -3.07 -18.61
CA MET A 43 -27.31 -3.69 -19.58
C MET A 43 -26.65 -2.52 -20.26
N TRP A 44 -25.36 -2.36 -20.03
CA TRP A 44 -24.53 -1.42 -20.76
C TRP A 44 -24.89 -1.52 -22.23
N GLN A 45 -25.54 -0.47 -22.77
CA GLN A 45 -25.73 -0.34 -24.19
C GLN A 45 -24.50 0.39 -24.72
N PRO A 46 -23.74 -0.21 -25.66
CA PRO A 46 -22.68 0.54 -26.32
C PRO A 46 -23.29 1.77 -26.99
N PRO A 47 -22.58 2.92 -27.01
CA PRO A 47 -23.09 4.11 -27.67
C PRO A 47 -23.38 3.78 -29.15
N PRO A 48 -24.49 4.27 -29.72
CA PRO A 48 -24.79 4.03 -31.12
C PRO A 48 -23.62 4.54 -31.97
N PRO A 49 -23.28 3.85 -33.07
CA PRO A 49 -22.19 4.31 -33.94
C PRO A 49 -22.52 5.72 -34.43
N LEU A 50 -21.56 6.62 -34.27
CA LEU A 50 -21.66 7.96 -34.85
C LEU A 50 -21.84 7.78 -36.36
N ARG A 51 -22.97 8.24 -36.90
CA ARG A 51 -23.20 8.25 -38.35
C ARG A 51 -22.05 9.01 -38.96
N SER A 52 -21.28 8.35 -39.82
CA SER A 52 -20.31 9.01 -40.68
C SER A 52 -21.08 10.06 -41.47
N ALA A 53 -20.98 11.32 -41.07
CA ALA A 53 -21.32 12.41 -41.97
C ALA A 53 -20.40 12.19 -43.17
N THR A 54 -20.96 11.83 -44.33
CA THR A 54 -20.25 11.88 -45.60
C THR A 54 -19.82 13.33 -45.76
N ARG A 55 -18.61 13.64 -45.29
CA ARG A 55 -17.97 14.93 -45.49
C ARG A 55 -17.67 14.95 -46.98
N SER A 56 -18.55 15.57 -47.75
CA SER A 56 -18.25 15.94 -49.14
C SER A 56 -16.86 16.58 -49.14
N ARG A 57 -15.92 15.89 -49.79
CA ARG A 57 -14.55 16.36 -49.96
C ARG A 57 -14.60 17.56 -50.92
N MET A 58 -14.86 18.75 -50.40
CA MET A 58 -14.41 19.97 -51.05
C MET A 58 -12.89 19.96 -50.96
N ALA A 59 -12.22 19.66 -52.09
CA ALA A 59 -10.78 19.76 -52.19
C ALA A 59 -10.39 21.24 -52.16
N VAL A 60 -10.12 21.77 -50.97
CA VAL A 60 -9.22 22.92 -50.83
C VAL A 60 -7.82 22.31 -50.81
N GLU A 61 -7.07 22.55 -51.88
CA GLU A 61 -5.66 22.23 -51.96
C GLU A 61 -4.93 23.11 -50.94
N ALA A 62 -4.65 22.54 -49.76
CA ALA A 62 -3.82 23.18 -48.76
C ALA A 62 -2.39 23.29 -49.32
N PRO A 63 -1.69 24.43 -49.16
CA PRO A 63 -0.30 24.51 -49.57
C PRO A 63 0.48 23.43 -48.82
N ALA A 64 1.29 22.68 -49.57
CA ALA A 64 2.23 21.70 -49.05
C ALA A 64 3.34 22.41 -48.24
N GLY A 65 2.98 22.95 -47.08
CA GLY A 65 3.91 23.18 -45.99
C GLY A 65 4.11 21.83 -45.32
N VAL A 66 5.15 21.11 -45.71
CA VAL A 66 5.66 20.00 -44.90
C VAL A 66 6.03 20.62 -43.56
N SER A 67 5.15 20.42 -42.57
CA SER A 67 5.52 20.54 -41.18
C SER A 67 6.61 19.50 -40.95
N GLU A 68 7.87 19.94 -41.01
CA GLU A 68 8.96 19.20 -40.40
C GLU A 68 8.58 19.01 -38.93
N ARG A 69 8.02 17.84 -38.62
CA ARG A 69 8.02 17.36 -37.24
C ARG A 69 9.50 17.30 -36.87
N THR A 70 9.93 18.20 -36.00
CA THR A 70 11.25 18.18 -35.38
C THR A 70 11.41 16.81 -34.69
N THR A 71 11.95 15.83 -35.39
CA THR A 71 12.27 14.49 -34.85
C THR A 71 13.59 14.49 -34.09
N SER A 72 14.20 15.65 -33.88
CA SER A 72 15.40 15.83 -33.06
C SER A 72 15.07 16.31 -31.65
N ALA A 73 13.93 15.87 -31.08
CA ALA A 73 13.78 15.96 -29.64
C ALA A 73 14.74 14.92 -29.02
N GLU A 74 15.69 15.38 -28.22
CA GLU A 74 16.56 14.52 -27.42
C GLU A 74 15.69 13.55 -26.61
N ILE A 75 15.90 12.24 -26.80
CA ILE A 75 15.11 11.22 -26.11
C ILE A 75 15.54 11.17 -24.66
N ILE A 76 14.63 11.54 -23.75
CA ILE A 76 14.83 11.37 -22.31
C ILE A 76 14.91 9.87 -22.02
N PRO A 77 16.00 9.37 -21.38
CA PRO A 77 16.08 7.97 -20.99
C PRO A 77 14.90 7.56 -20.11
N ARG A 78 14.31 6.39 -20.36
CA ARG A 78 13.15 5.87 -19.59
C ARG A 78 13.47 5.71 -18.11
N GLU A 79 14.73 5.43 -17.78
CA GLU A 79 15.22 5.28 -16.41
C GLU A 79 15.11 6.59 -15.63
N VAL A 80 15.23 7.75 -16.29
CA VAL A 80 15.06 9.07 -15.66
C VAL A 80 13.59 9.33 -15.32
N LEU A 81 12.66 8.84 -16.14
CA LEU A 81 11.22 9.08 -15.97
C LEU A 81 10.56 8.07 -15.03
N PHE A 82 11.03 6.82 -15.02
CA PHE A 82 10.35 5.70 -14.38
C PHE A 82 11.24 4.89 -13.42
N GLY A 83 12.52 5.22 -13.31
CA GLY A 83 13.42 4.62 -12.35
C GLY A 83 13.17 5.12 -10.93
N ASN A 84 13.84 4.47 -9.97
CA ASN A 84 13.82 4.98 -8.60
C ASN A 84 14.65 6.27 -8.49
N PRO A 85 14.16 7.27 -7.78
CA PRO A 85 14.94 8.48 -7.51
C PRO A 85 16.15 8.13 -6.65
N GLU A 86 17.24 8.90 -6.78
CA GLU A 86 18.41 8.75 -5.90
C GLU A 86 18.09 9.15 -4.45
N TYR A 87 17.29 10.21 -4.28
CA TYR A 87 16.81 10.70 -2.99
C TYR A 87 15.32 11.02 -3.08
N ALA A 88 14.52 10.56 -2.12
CA ALA A 88 13.10 10.87 -2.04
C ALA A 88 12.59 11.00 -0.59
N SER A 89 11.42 11.62 -0.45
CA SER A 89 10.68 11.72 0.82
C SER A 89 11.51 12.21 2.02
N PRO A 90 12.28 13.30 1.93
CA PRO A 90 13.12 13.74 3.04
C PRO A 90 12.29 14.13 4.27
N ALA A 91 12.77 13.76 5.46
CA ALA A 91 12.15 14.12 6.74
C ALA A 91 13.21 14.36 7.82
N ILE A 92 13.12 15.51 8.49
CA ILE A 92 14.00 15.87 9.61
C ILE A 92 13.38 15.34 10.92
N SER A 93 14.21 14.81 11.82
CA SER A 93 13.79 14.40 13.16
C SER A 93 13.22 15.59 13.95
N PRO A 94 12.30 15.38 14.92
CA PRO A 94 11.73 16.47 15.71
C PRO A 94 12.76 17.36 16.43
N ASP A 95 13.90 16.81 16.85
CA ASP A 95 15.01 17.55 17.45
C ASP A 95 15.90 18.30 16.45
N GLY A 96 15.71 18.10 15.14
CA GLY A 96 16.44 18.76 14.07
C GLY A 96 17.82 18.18 13.76
N LEU A 97 18.24 17.10 14.43
CA LEU A 97 19.62 16.59 14.34
C LEU A 97 19.84 15.59 13.21
N LEU A 98 18.80 14.85 12.83
CA LEU A 98 18.88 13.78 11.84
C LEU A 98 18.00 14.07 10.63
N LEU A 99 18.51 13.73 9.44
CA LEU A 99 17.74 13.65 8.21
C LEU A 99 17.54 12.18 7.85
N ALA A 100 16.30 11.75 7.80
CA ALA A 100 15.92 10.52 7.11
C ALA A 100 15.51 10.83 5.66
N TYR A 101 15.74 9.88 4.76
CA TYR A 101 15.29 9.94 3.37
C TYR A 101 15.25 8.54 2.74
N LEU A 102 14.55 8.38 1.62
CA LEU A 102 14.55 7.16 0.81
C LEU A 102 15.67 7.21 -0.23
N ARG A 103 16.44 6.12 -0.32
CA ARG A 103 17.43 5.90 -1.38
C ARG A 103 17.48 4.42 -1.77
N PRO A 104 17.76 4.09 -3.05
CA PRO A 104 17.84 2.71 -3.47
C PRO A 104 19.06 1.99 -2.88
N MET A 105 18.84 0.82 -2.31
CA MET A 105 19.84 -0.21 -2.04
C MET A 105 19.53 -1.38 -2.99
N ASP A 106 20.47 -1.72 -3.87
CA ASP A 106 20.29 -2.74 -4.93
C ASP A 106 19.02 -2.53 -5.78
N GLY A 107 18.69 -1.27 -6.05
CA GLY A 107 17.52 -0.90 -6.84
C GLY A 107 16.19 -0.90 -6.07
N VAL A 108 16.18 -1.16 -4.77
CA VAL A 108 14.98 -1.14 -3.91
C VAL A 108 15.07 -0.01 -2.88
N LEU A 109 14.04 0.84 -2.79
CA LEU A 109 14.03 1.99 -1.88
C LEU A 109 14.06 1.55 -0.41
N ASN A 110 15.05 2.05 0.32
CA ASN A 110 15.22 1.84 1.75
C ASN A 110 15.37 3.19 2.47
N VAL A 111 15.15 3.20 3.78
CA VAL A 111 15.35 4.40 4.59
C VAL A 111 16.83 4.51 4.95
N HIS A 112 17.39 5.67 4.66
CA HIS A 112 18.71 6.10 5.06
C HIS A 112 18.58 7.23 6.07
N VAL A 113 19.55 7.33 6.98
CA VAL A 113 19.62 8.39 7.98
C VAL A 113 21.03 8.97 7.98
N ARG A 114 21.15 10.29 8.12
CA ARG A 114 22.41 11.00 8.34
C ARG A 114 22.23 12.14 9.34
N THR A 115 23.34 12.62 9.89
CA THR A 115 23.36 13.86 10.66
C THR A 115 23.15 15.05 9.72
N VAL A 116 22.32 16.01 10.13
CA VAL A 116 22.07 17.21 9.32
C VAL A 116 23.38 17.98 9.12
N GLY A 117 23.72 18.26 7.86
CA GLY A 117 24.96 18.95 7.48
C GLY A 117 26.21 18.07 7.44
N SER A 118 26.07 16.75 7.59
CA SER A 118 27.17 15.78 7.47
C SER A 118 26.92 14.82 6.30
N ASP A 119 27.96 14.07 5.92
CA ASP A 119 27.92 13.00 4.90
C ASP A 119 28.20 11.63 5.57
N ASP A 120 27.45 11.33 6.64
CA ASP A 120 27.57 10.13 7.50
C ASP A 120 26.39 9.17 7.32
N ASP A 121 25.92 9.03 6.08
CA ASP A 121 24.74 8.27 5.70
C ASP A 121 24.82 6.79 6.08
N ARG A 122 23.77 6.29 6.73
CA ARG A 122 23.58 4.88 7.08
C ARG A 122 22.21 4.39 6.66
N VAL A 123 22.16 3.20 6.05
CA VAL A 123 20.90 2.51 5.78
C VAL A 123 20.35 1.92 7.09
N VAL A 124 19.06 2.10 7.38
CA VAL A 124 18.41 1.61 8.60
C VAL A 124 17.34 0.55 8.34
N THR A 125 17.05 0.26 7.07
CA THR A 125 16.13 -0.80 6.64
C THR A 125 16.76 -1.67 5.56
N THR A 126 16.27 -2.89 5.36
CA THR A 126 16.78 -3.83 4.35
C THR A 126 15.64 -4.51 3.59
N ASP A 127 14.69 -3.73 3.07
CA ASP A 127 13.68 -4.25 2.14
C ASP A 127 14.34 -4.57 0.80
N SER A 128 14.02 -5.75 0.26
CA SER A 128 14.59 -6.26 -0.99
C SER A 128 13.52 -6.56 -2.04
N TYR A 129 12.27 -6.16 -1.82
CA TYR A 129 11.16 -6.53 -2.68
C TYR A 129 10.32 -5.36 -3.18
N ARG A 130 9.61 -4.65 -2.29
CA ARG A 130 8.66 -3.61 -2.72
C ARG A 130 9.25 -2.20 -2.66
N GLY A 131 10.22 -2.00 -1.79
CA GLY A 131 10.72 -0.70 -1.39
C GLY A 131 9.76 0.02 -0.45
N ILE A 132 10.33 0.75 0.50
CA ILE A 132 9.59 1.62 1.40
C ILE A 132 9.17 2.87 0.62
N ARG A 133 7.91 3.28 0.78
CA ARG A 133 7.33 4.45 0.09
C ARG A 133 7.01 5.60 1.03
N GLN A 134 6.76 5.28 2.29
CA GLN A 134 6.40 6.22 3.34
C GLN A 134 7.04 5.74 4.63
N TYR A 135 7.49 6.70 5.41
CA TYR A 135 7.94 6.51 6.78
C TYR A 135 7.73 7.84 7.52
N PHE A 136 7.75 7.80 8.84
CA PHE A 136 7.62 8.99 9.67
C PHE A 136 8.57 8.94 10.86
N TRP A 137 9.05 10.09 11.32
CA TRP A 137 9.69 10.17 12.62
C TRP A 137 8.64 10.08 13.72
N ALA A 138 8.92 9.27 14.74
CA ALA A 138 8.25 9.40 16.02
C ALA A 138 8.72 10.68 16.74
N GLN A 139 7.94 11.13 17.72
CA GLN A 139 8.26 12.34 18.50
C GLN A 139 9.51 12.20 19.38
N ASP A 140 9.99 10.98 19.61
CA ASP A 140 11.20 10.70 20.39
C ASP A 140 12.51 10.98 19.63
N SER A 141 12.44 11.40 18.36
CA SER A 141 13.59 11.67 17.48
C SER A 141 14.54 10.50 17.23
N THR A 142 14.14 9.28 17.58
CA THR A 142 14.98 8.08 17.45
C THR A 142 14.30 6.95 16.70
N THR A 143 12.96 6.90 16.73
CA THR A 143 12.17 5.86 16.07
C THR A 143 11.63 6.32 14.72
N LEU A 144 11.69 5.42 13.72
CA LEU A 144 11.04 5.57 12.41
C LEU A 144 9.85 4.60 12.32
N LEU A 145 8.70 5.11 11.84
CA LEU A 145 7.41 4.42 11.73
C LEU A 145 7.04 4.15 10.27
#